data_AF-A0A1I1G791-F1
#
_entry.id   AF-A0A1I1G791-F1
#
_cell.length_a   1.000
_cell.length_b   1.000
_cell.length_c   1.000
_cell.angle_alpha   90.00
_cell.angle_beta   90.00
_cell.angle_gamma   90.00
#
_symmetry.space_group_name_H-M   'P 1'
#
loop_
_entity.id
_entity.type
_entity.pdbx_description
1 polymer ?
#
loop_
_entity_poly.entity_id
_entity_poly.type
_entity_poly.pdbx_seq_one_letter_code
_entity_poly.pdbx_strand_id
1 'polypeptide(L)' 'MSKKNQSFAVSLKKEGDLVKVFVDEREIGQIEENQGTFAGTLGKQVVIASAQSEDEALQAMLASYNLYY' A
#
# COMPACT_ATOMS: atom_id res chain seq x y z
N MET A 1 26.55 -10.52 -6.84
CA MET A 1 25.41 -9.61 -6.58
C MET A 1 24.27 -10.42 -6.04
N SER A 2 24.02 -10.37 -4.73
CA SER A 2 22.88 -11.07 -4.13
C SER A 2 21.67 -10.16 -4.23
N LYS A 3 20.77 -10.43 -5.18
CA LYS A 3 19.41 -9.88 -5.15
C LYS A 3 18.72 -10.59 -3.98
N LYS A 4 18.64 -9.92 -2.82
CA LYS A 4 17.68 -10.31 -1.78
C LYS A 4 16.30 -10.18 -2.41
N ASN A 5 15.75 -11.28 -2.92
CA ASN A 5 14.31 -11.40 -3.10
C ASN A 5 13.72 -11.45 -1.70
N GLN A 6 13.50 -10.28 -1.09
CA GLN A 6 12.63 -10.17 0.07
C GLN A 6 11.22 -10.43 -0.45
N SER A 7 10.78 -11.68 -0.36
CA SER A 7 9.36 -12.00 -0.46
C SER A 7 8.69 -11.40 0.78
N PHE A 8 8.10 -10.22 0.60
CA PHE A 8 7.26 -9.59 1.60
C PHE A 8 5.89 -10.27 1.62
N ALA A 9 5.42 -10.69 2.79
CA ALA A 9 4.06 -11.18 2.93
C ALA A 9 3.11 -9.98 3.01
N VAL A 10 2.41 -9.67 1.91
CA VAL A 10 1.42 -8.59 1.85
C VAL A 10 0.07 -9.15 2.29
N SER A 11 -0.57 -8.50 3.25
CA SER A 11 -1.93 -8.80 3.68
C SER A 11 -2.79 -7.55 3.64
N LEU A 12 -4.01 -7.68 3.14
CA LEU A 12 -4.98 -6.59 3.05
C LEU A 12 -6.13 -6.87 4.02
N LYS A 13 -6.52 -5.87 4.82
CA LYS A 13 -7.73 -5.92 5.63
C LYS A 13 -8.65 -4.79 5.24
N LYS A 14 -9.83 -5.14 4.72
CA LYS A 14 -10.88 -4.17 4.39
C LYS A 14 -11.73 -3.86 5.62
N GLU A 15 -11.83 -2.58 5.95
CA GLU A 15 -12.68 -2.01 6.99
C GLU A 15 -13.55 -0.91 6.36
N GLY A 16 -14.72 -1.30 5.84
CA GLY A 16 -15.61 -0.38 5.11
C GLY A 16 -14.98 0.08 3.78
N ASP A 17 -14.84 1.38 3.61
CA ASP A 17 -14.25 2.03 2.41
C ASP A 17 -12.72 2.21 2.51
N LEU A 18 -12.12 1.67 3.58
CA LEU A 18 -10.69 1.67 3.84
C LEU A 18 -10.12 0.25 3.74
N VAL A 19 -8.96 0.12 3.10
CA VAL A 19 -8.18 -1.11 3.00
C VAL A 19 -6.84 -0.87 3.69
N LYS A 20 -6.63 -1.48 4.85
CA LYS A 20 -5.35 -1.46 5.56
C LYS A 20 -4.37 -2.43 4.91
N VAL A 21 -3.16 -1.95 4.67
CA VAL A 21 -2.07 -2.70 4.04
C VAL A 21 -1.06 -3.11 5.10
N PHE A 22 -0.83 -4.42 5.21
CA PHE A 22 0.15 -5.01 6.11
C PHE A 22 1.26 -5.67 5.30
N VAL A 23 2.50 -5.47 5.72
CA VAL A 23 3.68 -6.18 5.22
C VAL A 23 4.34 -6.88 6.39
N ASP A 24 4.54 -8.19 6.31
CA ASP A 24 5.13 -9.02 7.37
C ASP A 24 4.43 -8.78 8.72
N GLU A 25 3.09 -8.80 8.69
CA GLU A 25 2.19 -8.54 9.84
C GLU A 25 2.26 -7.12 10.43
N ARG A 26 3.04 -6.21 9.83
CA ARG A 26 3.11 -4.79 10.23
C ARG A 26 2.25 -3.94 9.32
N GLU A 27 1.39 -3.13 9.93
CA GLU A 27 0.65 -2.11 9.19
C GLU A 27 1.63 -1.08 8.63
N ILE A 28 1.66 -0.95 7.30
CA ILE A 28 2.50 0.06 6.62
C ILE A 28 1.67 1.27 6.20
N GLY A 29 0.35 1.09 6.05
CA GLY A 29 -0.52 2.14 5.56
C GLY A 29 -1.93 1.68 5.24
N GLN A 30 -2.65 2.53 4.53
CA GLN A 30 -4.04 2.32 4.15
C GLN A 30 -4.34 2.90 2.76
N ILE A 31 -5.27 2.26 2.06
CA ILE A 31 -5.87 2.69 0.81
C ILE A 31 -7.31 3.09 1.12
N GLU A 32 -7.71 4.29 0.72
CA GLU A 32 -9.09 4.80 0.87
C GLU A 32 -9.73 4.90 -0.52
N GLU A 33 -10.93 4.38 -0.67
CA GLU A 33 -11.73 4.54 -1.89
C GLU A 33 -12.54 5.84 -1.82
N ASN A 34 -12.23 6.78 -2.72
CA ASN A 34 -12.91 8.07 -2.84
C ASN A 34 -13.53 8.22 -4.23
N GLN A 35 -14.85 8.06 -4.31
CA GLN A 35 -15.67 8.32 -5.52
C GLN A 35 -15.15 7.65 -6.80
N GLY A 36 -14.72 6.38 -6.69
CA GLY A 36 -14.17 5.61 -7.82
C GLY A 36 -12.69 5.83 -8.10
N THR A 37 -11.97 6.52 -7.20
CA THR A 37 -10.51 6.61 -7.19
C THR A 37 -9.94 6.09 -5.88
N PHE A 38 -8.72 5.57 -5.90
CA PHE A 38 -8.07 5.01 -4.72
C PHE A 38 -6.92 5.91 -4.28
N ALA A 39 -6.90 6.32 -3.02
CA ALA A 39 -5.82 7.09 -2.43
C ALA A 39 -5.03 6.21 -1.46
N GLY A 40 -3.71 6.12 -1.65
CA GLY A 40 -2.81 5.31 -0.83
C GLY A 40 -1.95 6.16 0.09
N THR A 41 -1.90 5.78 1.36
CA THR A 41 -1.21 6.49 2.44
C THR A 41 -0.29 5.52 3.17
N LEU A 42 1.01 5.83 3.27
CA LEU A 42 1.94 5.13 4.15
C LEU A 42 2.06 5.90 5.46
N GLY A 43 1.53 5.33 6.55
CA GLY A 43 1.43 6.03 7.83
C GLY A 43 0.68 7.37 7.70
N LYS A 44 1.42 8.49 7.74
CA LYS A 44 0.87 9.85 7.58
C LYS A 44 1.15 10.48 6.21
N GLN A 45 1.92 9.80 5.35
CA GLN A 45 2.35 10.32 4.06
C GLN A 45 1.46 9.77 2.95
N VAL A 46 0.83 10.66 2.18
CA VAL A 46 0.16 10.30 0.94
C VAL A 46 1.23 9.92 -0.09
N VAL A 47 1.21 8.68 -0.55
CA VAL A 47 2.13 8.20 -1.59
C VAL A 47 1.48 8.17 -2.97
N ILE A 48 0.16 8.04 -3.01
CA ILE A 48 -0.64 8.19 -4.22
C ILE A 48 -1.97 8.85 -3.87
N ALA A 49 -2.24 10.00 -4.49
CA ALA A 49 -3.43 10.78 -4.20
C ALA A 49 -4.67 10.30 -4.99
N SER A 50 -4.44 9.64 -6.13
CA SER A 50 -5.51 9.11 -6.98
C SER A 50 -4.94 8.01 -7.87
N ALA A 51 -5.45 6.81 -7.70
CA ALA A 51 -5.20 5.65 -8.53
C ALA A 51 -6.50 5.19 -9.18
N GLN A 52 -6.41 4.58 -10.36
CA GLN A 52 -7.57 4.07 -11.11
C GLN A 52 -8.06 2.73 -10.56
N SER A 53 -7.24 2.05 -9.76
CA SER A 53 -7.56 0.77 -9.14
C SER A 53 -6.87 0.60 -7.78
N GLU A 54 -7.44 -0.26 -6.94
CA GLU A 54 -6.84 -0.67 -5.67
C GLU A 54 -5.44 -1.27 -5.87
N ASP A 55 -5.25 -2.08 -6.92
CA ASP A 55 -3.96 -2.70 -7.27
C ASP A 55 -2.88 -1.65 -7.60
N GLU A 56 -3.24 -0.60 -8.33
CA GLU A 56 -2.32 0.50 -8.66
C GLU A 56 -1.92 1.27 -7.39
N ALA A 57 -2.89 1.56 -6.51
CA ALA A 57 -2.62 2.19 -5.22
C ALA A 57 -1.69 1.32 -4.35
N LEU A 58 -1.94 0.00 -4.31
CA LEU A 58 -1.13 -0.95 -3.58
C LEU A 58 0.30 -1.05 -4.14
N GLN A 59 0.46 -1.11 -5.46
CA GLN A 59 1.79 -1.16 -6.08
C GLN A 59 2.59 0.12 -5.79
N ALA A 60 1.96 1.29 -5.86
CA ALA A 60 2.61 2.56 -5.52
C ALA A 60 3.03 2.60 -4.04
N MET A 61 2.20 2.05 -3.14
CA MET A 61 2.52 1.91 -1.72
C MET A 61 3.69 0.96 -1.48
N LEU A 62 3.69 -0.22 -2.09
CA LEU A 62 4.77 -1.20 -1.94
C LEU A 62 6.08 -0.70 -2.55
N ALA A 63 6.02 -0.04 -3.71
CA ALA A 63 7.19 0.58 -4.33
C ALA A 63 7.78 1.67 -3.44
N SER A 64 6.93 2.51 -2.85
CA SER A 64 7.36 3.52 -1.88
C SER A 64 7.97 2.85 -0.64
N TYR A 65 7.33 1.82 -0.07
CA TYR A 65 7.85 1.09 1.09
C TYR A 65 9.25 0.50 0.81
N ASN A 66 9.45 -0.13 -0.35
CA ASN A 66 10.73 -0.72 -0.75
C ASN A 66 11.84 0.31 -1.10
N LEU A 67 11.48 1.58 -1.31
CA LEU A 67 12.47 2.66 -1.47
C LEU A 67 12.96 3.21 -0.12
N TYR A 68 12.12 3.11 0.92
CA TYR A 68 12.41 3.66 2.25
C TYR A 68 12.84 2.60 3.28
N TYR A 69 12.74 1.31 2.97
CA TYR A 69 13.13 0.16 3.81
C TYR A 69 13.94 -0.87 3.02
#